data_AF-A0A7J8Q6H8-F1
#
_entry.id   AF-A0A7J8Q6H8-F1
#
_cell.length_a   1.000
_cell.length_b   1.000
_cell.length_c   1.000
_cell.angle_alpha   90.00
_cell.angle_beta   90.00
_cell.angle_gamma   90.00
#
_symmetry.space_group_name_H-M   'P 1'
#
loop_
_entity.id
_entity.type
_entity.pdbx_description
1 polymer ?
#
loop_
_entity_poly.entity_id
_entity_poly.type
_entity_poly.pdbx_seq_one_letter_code
_entity_poly.pdbx_strand_id
1 'polypeptide(L)'
;MIVATLKESCKNIRVYARYNICQRARRGVLKEKKGFYIDEYVNLWGYAVELISSNPGSTVSIQVHRDNDGKAIFYRLYACLAGLKQGWEEGYKPFIVFDGCFLNSVCKRELLAVVGRDGNNQMFPVGWAVEGEGKQSWKWFLENLMKHQLSIDLRPTSRVPTRADNNMAKTSNGWLLDARCNSIITMLEDIRILKNIEQSTHSRLIWNGDGRFE
;
A
#
# COMPACT_ATOMS: atom_id res chain seq x y z
N MET A 1 20.77 -7.92 8.03
CA MET A 1 19.91 -8.88 8.74
C MET A 1 20.17 -10.34 8.32
N ILE A 2 19.73 -10.81 7.15
CA ILE A 2 19.71 -12.26 6.79
C ILE A 2 21.05 -13.02 6.94
N VAL A 3 22.21 -12.46 6.56
CA VAL A 3 23.52 -13.15 6.68
C VAL A 3 23.98 -13.25 8.14
N ALA A 4 23.65 -12.26 8.97
CA ALA A 4 23.96 -12.29 10.39
C ALA A 4 23.06 -13.33 11.09
N THR A 5 21.77 -13.32 10.78
CA THR A 5 20.79 -14.30 11.29
C THR A 5 21.16 -15.74 10.89
N LEU A 6 21.54 -15.98 9.62
CA LEU A 6 22.02 -17.29 9.17
C LEU A 6 23.29 -17.74 9.89
N LYS A 7 24.25 -16.84 10.13
CA LYS A 7 25.45 -17.17 10.92
C LYS A 7 25.10 -17.53 12.36
N GLU A 8 24.20 -16.79 12.99
CA GLU A 8 23.73 -17.07 14.36
C GLU A 8 22.99 -18.42 14.43
N SER A 9 22.09 -18.71 13.48
CA SER A 9 21.40 -20.01 13.38
C SER A 9 22.38 -21.16 13.13
N CYS A 10 23.40 -20.97 12.30
CA CYS A 10 24.44 -21.99 12.06
C CYS A 10 25.30 -22.26 13.32
N LYS A 11 25.59 -21.24 14.14
CA LYS A 11 26.26 -21.43 15.44
C LYS A 11 25.43 -22.29 16.39
N ASN A 12 24.11 -22.07 16.44
CA ASN A 12 23.20 -22.83 17.29
C ASN A 12 23.11 -24.31 16.91
N ILE A 13 23.43 -24.65 15.66
CA ILE A 13 23.39 -26.04 15.13
C ILE A 13 24.82 -26.63 15.03
N ARG A 14 25.85 -25.96 15.58
CA ARG A 14 27.28 -26.34 15.50
C ARG A 14 27.82 -26.57 14.07
N VAL A 15 27.24 -25.92 13.07
CA VAL A 15 27.72 -25.98 11.68
C VAL A 15 28.49 -24.71 11.36
N TYR A 16 29.77 -24.82 11.01
CA TYR A 16 30.59 -23.66 10.64
C TYR A 16 30.43 -23.32 9.15
N ALA A 17 29.58 -22.35 8.83
CA ALA A 17 29.40 -21.88 7.46
C ALA A 17 30.41 -20.76 7.11
N ARG A 18 31.25 -20.97 6.08
CA ARG A 18 32.16 -19.95 5.58
C ARG A 18 31.38 -18.75 5.04
N TYR A 19 31.88 -17.53 5.25
CA TYR A 19 31.20 -16.29 4.85
C TYR A 19 30.78 -16.25 3.37
N ASN A 20 31.63 -16.78 2.48
CA ASN A 20 31.35 -16.89 1.05
C ASN A 20 30.18 -17.84 0.73
N ILE A 21 29.97 -18.91 1.51
CA ILE A 21 28.82 -19.82 1.40
C ILE A 21 27.54 -19.10 1.81
N CYS A 22 27.54 -18.41 2.96
CA CYS A 22 26.39 -17.59 3.39
C CYS A 22 26.03 -16.50 2.38
N GLN A 23 27.05 -15.86 1.78
CA GLN A 23 26.85 -14.85 0.74
C GLN A 23 26.30 -15.43 -0.56
N ARG A 24 26.73 -16.65 -0.95
CA ARG A 24 26.15 -17.36 -2.10
C ARG A 24 24.70 -17.77 -1.84
N ALA A 25 24.40 -18.33 -0.66
CA ALA A 25 23.04 -18.67 -0.26
C ALA A 25 22.12 -17.44 -0.25
N ARG A 26 22.57 -16.32 0.34
CA ARG A 26 21.83 -15.05 0.27
C ARG A 26 21.60 -14.59 -1.17
N ARG A 27 22.62 -14.67 -2.05
CA ARG A 27 22.47 -14.32 -3.47
C ARG A 27 21.49 -15.25 -4.18
N GLY A 28 21.46 -16.55 -3.86
CA GLY A 28 20.50 -17.51 -4.38
C GLY A 28 19.06 -17.14 -4.02
N VAL A 29 18.78 -16.95 -2.73
CA VAL A 29 17.46 -16.53 -2.23
C VAL A 29 17.04 -15.18 -2.82
N LEU A 30 17.96 -14.22 -2.93
CA LEU A 30 17.65 -12.92 -3.55
C LEU A 30 17.36 -13.04 -5.06
N LYS A 31 18.02 -13.96 -5.78
CA LYS A 31 17.73 -14.22 -7.20
C LYS A 31 16.38 -14.90 -7.39
N GLU A 32 16.04 -15.84 -6.53
CA GLU A 32 14.76 -16.53 -6.53
C GLU A 32 13.61 -15.56 -6.21
N LYS A 33 13.74 -14.79 -5.12
CA LYS A 33 12.82 -13.69 -4.80
C LYS A 33 12.69 -12.69 -5.95
N LYS A 34 13.80 -12.36 -6.63
CA LYS A 34 13.79 -11.49 -7.80
C LYS A 34 12.95 -12.04 -8.95
N GLY A 35 13.03 -13.35 -9.24
CA GLY A 35 12.19 -14.00 -10.24
C GLY A 35 10.72 -13.88 -9.88
N PHE A 36 10.37 -14.24 -8.64
CA PHE A 36 9.01 -14.14 -8.12
C PHE A 36 8.40 -12.75 -8.25
N TYR A 37 9.12 -11.70 -7.84
CA TYR A 37 8.63 -10.32 -7.99
C TYR A 37 8.37 -9.95 -9.46
N ILE A 38 9.25 -10.35 -10.38
CA ILE A 38 9.08 -10.05 -11.82
C ILE A 38 7.81 -10.71 -12.36
N ASP A 39 7.56 -11.96 -11.98
CA ASP A 39 6.38 -12.71 -12.42
C ASP A 39 5.08 -12.08 -11.90
N GLU A 40 5.09 -11.52 -10.69
CA GLU A 40 3.92 -10.82 -10.14
C GLU A 40 3.61 -9.50 -10.83
N TYR A 41 4.64 -8.75 -11.26
CA TYR A 41 4.41 -7.54 -12.04
C TYR A 41 3.75 -7.84 -13.40
N VAL A 42 3.98 -9.03 -13.97
CA VAL A 42 3.27 -9.49 -15.17
C VAL A 42 1.78 -9.70 -14.90
N ASN A 43 1.46 -10.22 -13.71
CA ASN A 43 0.07 -10.51 -13.31
C ASN A 43 -0.73 -9.29 -12.85
N LEU A 44 -0.10 -8.12 -12.66
CA LEU A 44 -0.79 -6.90 -12.22
C LEU A 44 -1.92 -6.46 -13.16
N TRP A 45 -1.81 -6.71 -14.46
CA TRP A 45 -2.88 -6.39 -15.40
C TRP A 45 -4.12 -7.25 -15.16
N GLY A 46 -3.93 -8.56 -14.98
CA GLY A 46 -5.02 -9.47 -14.63
C GLY A 46 -5.65 -9.08 -13.28
N TYR A 47 -4.82 -8.75 -12.29
CA TYR A 47 -5.25 -8.24 -11.00
C TYR A 47 -6.10 -6.96 -11.14
N ALA A 48 -5.65 -5.97 -11.92
CA ALA A 48 -6.38 -4.73 -12.11
C ALA A 48 -7.74 -4.92 -12.80
N VAL A 49 -7.80 -5.80 -13.80
CA VAL A 49 -9.05 -6.17 -14.48
C VAL A 49 -10.01 -6.80 -13.47
N GLU A 50 -9.53 -7.76 -12.67
CA GLU A 50 -10.34 -8.41 -11.64
C GLU A 50 -10.81 -7.42 -10.57
N LEU A 51 -9.95 -6.49 -10.16
CA LEU A 51 -10.27 -5.47 -9.17
C LEU A 51 -11.37 -4.52 -9.65
N ILE A 52 -11.35 -4.14 -10.93
CA ILE A 52 -12.39 -3.31 -11.54
C ILE A 52 -13.68 -4.12 -11.73
N SER A 53 -13.58 -5.37 -12.17
CA SER A 53 -14.73 -6.26 -12.39
C SER A 53 -15.49 -6.53 -11.08
N SER A 54 -14.75 -6.84 -10.01
CA SER A 54 -15.31 -7.10 -8.68
C SER A 54 -15.79 -5.84 -7.95
N ASN A 55 -15.24 -4.67 -8.28
CA ASN A 55 -15.62 -3.39 -7.67
C ASN A 55 -15.89 -2.33 -8.76
N PRO A 56 -17.04 -2.38 -9.45
CA PRO A 56 -17.40 -1.40 -10.48
C PRO A 56 -17.32 0.05 -9.97
N GLY A 57 -16.75 0.95 -10.77
CA GLY A 57 -16.48 2.35 -10.40
C GLY A 57 -15.11 2.61 -9.76
N SER A 58 -14.34 1.54 -9.49
CA SER A 58 -12.96 1.66 -9.04
C SER A 58 -12.09 2.22 -10.15
N THR A 59 -11.06 2.98 -9.77
CA THR A 59 -10.06 3.48 -10.70
C THR A 59 -8.76 2.76 -10.44
N VAL A 60 -8.25 2.06 -11.45
CA VAL A 60 -6.93 1.46 -11.45
C VAL A 60 -6.19 1.91 -12.70
N SER A 61 -4.98 2.43 -12.55
CA SER A 61 -4.11 2.83 -13.66
C SER A 61 -2.77 2.14 -13.51
N ILE A 62 -2.38 1.37 -14.51
CA ILE A 62 -1.06 0.73 -14.59
C ILE A 62 -0.34 1.29 -15.80
N GLN A 63 0.92 1.68 -15.62
CA GLN A 63 1.79 2.10 -16.71
C GLN A 63 3.06 1.26 -16.72
N VAL A 64 3.52 0.99 -17.93
CA VAL A 64 4.73 0.24 -18.22
C VAL A 64 5.61 1.03 -19.19
N HIS A 65 6.91 0.88 -19.06
CA HIS A 65 7.87 1.31 -20.07
C HIS A 65 8.34 0.09 -20.87
N ARG A 66 8.87 0.34 -22.06
CA ARG A 66 9.62 -0.69 -22.80
C ARG A 66 11.10 -0.40 -22.63
N ASP A 67 11.88 -1.43 -22.34
CA ASP A 67 13.34 -1.33 -22.41
C ASP A 67 13.85 -1.37 -23.85
N ASN A 68 15.18 -1.32 -23.99
CA ASN A 68 15.86 -1.38 -25.29
C ASN A 68 15.60 -2.69 -26.03
N ASP A 69 15.24 -3.76 -25.32
CA ASP A 69 14.93 -5.08 -25.89
C ASP A 69 13.41 -5.23 -26.16
N GLY A 70 12.62 -4.17 -25.95
CA GLY A 70 11.17 -4.16 -26.15
C GLY A 70 10.37 -4.80 -25.02
N LYS A 71 11.02 -5.23 -23.93
CA LYS A 71 10.36 -5.86 -22.79
C LYS A 71 9.61 -4.83 -21.97
N ALA A 72 8.37 -5.15 -21.61
CA ALA A 72 7.56 -4.33 -20.72
C ALA A 72 8.11 -4.38 -19.29
N ILE A 73 8.40 -3.21 -18.73
CA ILE A 73 8.88 -3.00 -17.37
C ILE A 73 7.83 -2.18 -16.63
N PHE A 74 7.43 -2.65 -15.45
CA PHE A 74 6.55 -1.92 -14.57
C PHE A 74 7.08 -0.51 -14.26
N TYR A 75 6.25 0.50 -14.53
CA TYR A 75 6.58 1.89 -14.23
C TYR A 75 5.87 2.37 -12.97
N ARG A 76 4.53 2.41 -12.99
CA ARG A 76 3.73 2.92 -11.87
C ARG A 76 2.34 2.32 -11.85
N LEU A 77 1.74 2.32 -10.67
CA LEU A 77 0.37 1.89 -10.41
C LEU A 77 -0.33 2.96 -9.57
N TYR A 78 -1.60 3.23 -9.87
CA TYR A 78 -2.52 3.96 -9.01
C TYR A 78 -3.78 3.12 -8.84
N ALA A 79 -4.32 3.06 -7.62
CA ALA A 79 -5.60 2.43 -7.36
C ALA A 79 -6.41 3.19 -6.31
N CYS A 80 -7.70 3.33 -6.58
CA CYS A 80 -8.69 3.91 -5.69
C CYS A 80 -10.03 3.18 -5.91
N LEU A 81 -10.50 2.47 -4.88
CA LEU A 81 -11.67 1.60 -4.99
C LEU A 81 -12.96 2.39 -4.87
N ALA A 82 -13.99 2.01 -5.64
CA ALA A 82 -15.29 2.68 -5.66
C ALA A 82 -15.88 2.89 -4.26
N GLY A 83 -15.91 1.82 -3.44
CA GLY A 83 -16.46 1.91 -2.10
C GLY A 83 -15.65 2.79 -1.14
N LEU A 84 -14.36 3.02 -1.41
CA LEU A 84 -13.57 3.99 -0.62
C LEU A 84 -13.93 5.43 -1.01
N LYS A 85 -14.18 5.65 -2.30
CA LYS A 85 -14.63 6.96 -2.80
C LYS A 85 -15.97 7.35 -2.21
N GLN A 86 -16.94 6.44 -2.34
CA GLN A 86 -18.29 6.62 -1.83
C GLN A 86 -18.28 6.80 -0.31
N GLY A 87 -17.55 5.91 0.40
CA GLY A 87 -17.40 6.03 1.85
C GLY A 87 -16.96 7.45 2.20
N TRP A 88 -15.81 7.90 1.69
CA TRP A 88 -15.28 9.22 1.98
C TRP A 88 -16.28 10.37 1.77
N GLU A 89 -17.10 10.31 0.72
CA GLU A 89 -18.14 11.32 0.43
C GLU A 89 -19.31 11.31 1.42
N GLU A 90 -19.64 10.16 2.03
CA GLU A 90 -20.82 9.98 2.88
C GLU A 90 -20.68 10.51 4.31
N GLY A 91 -19.50 10.96 4.76
CA GLY A 91 -19.39 11.58 6.09
C GLY A 91 -18.04 11.52 6.80
N TYR A 92 -16.93 11.43 6.05
CA TYR A 92 -15.60 11.29 6.65
C TYR A 92 -15.03 12.67 7.00
N LYS A 93 -14.18 12.72 8.03
CA LYS A 93 -13.65 13.98 8.56
C LYS A 93 -12.57 14.53 7.62
N PRO A 94 -12.49 15.86 7.40
CA PRO A 94 -11.49 16.48 6.55
C PRO A 94 -10.11 16.51 7.24
N PHE A 95 -9.56 15.33 7.51
CA PHE A 95 -8.19 15.14 7.95
C PHE A 95 -7.63 13.91 7.26
N ILE A 96 -6.55 14.11 6.51
CA ILE A 96 -5.87 13.09 5.72
C ILE A 96 -4.38 13.11 6.05
N VAL A 97 -3.78 11.94 6.04
CA VAL A 97 -2.35 11.73 6.17
C VAL A 97 -1.86 11.06 4.90
N PHE A 98 -0.80 11.65 4.35
CA PHE A 98 -0.03 11.08 3.28
C PHE A 98 1.16 10.35 3.87
N ASP A 99 1.40 9.15 3.37
CA ASP A 99 2.48 8.32 3.86
C ASP A 99 3.09 7.50 2.73
N GLY A 100 4.35 7.14 2.90
CA GLY A 100 5.19 6.56 1.85
C GLY A 100 6.19 5.56 2.42
N CYS A 101 6.31 4.39 1.78
CA CYS A 101 7.34 3.43 2.17
C CYS A 101 8.00 2.78 0.95
N PHE A 102 9.32 2.62 1.00
CA PHE A 102 10.04 1.88 -0.03
C PHE A 102 9.68 0.40 0.02
N LEU A 103 9.36 -0.16 -1.15
CA LEU A 103 9.13 -1.57 -1.34
C LEU A 103 10.44 -2.35 -1.19
N ASN A 104 10.38 -3.50 -0.52
CA ASN A 104 11.51 -4.43 -0.46
C ASN A 104 11.70 -5.24 -1.76
N SER A 105 10.96 -4.88 -2.82
CA SER A 105 11.04 -5.54 -4.11
C SER A 105 12.29 -5.10 -4.87
N VAL A 106 12.62 -5.87 -5.91
CA VAL A 106 13.76 -5.56 -6.79
C VAL A 106 13.53 -4.26 -7.58
N CYS A 107 12.26 -3.89 -7.75
CA CYS A 107 11.87 -2.62 -8.31
C CYS A 107 11.97 -1.59 -7.20
N LYS A 108 12.98 -0.71 -7.27
CA LYS A 108 13.17 0.42 -6.35
C LYS A 108 12.01 1.41 -6.49
N ARG A 109 10.90 1.10 -5.84
CA ARG A 109 9.63 1.81 -5.91
C ARG A 109 9.15 2.09 -4.48
N GLU A 110 8.32 3.10 -4.36
CA GLU A 110 7.69 3.56 -3.14
C GLU A 110 6.19 3.28 -3.24
N LEU A 111 5.63 2.66 -2.21
CA LEU A 111 4.19 2.63 -1.98
C LEU A 111 3.80 3.94 -1.31
N LEU A 112 2.98 4.73 -2.00
CA LEU A 112 2.34 5.92 -1.50
C LEU A 112 0.91 5.57 -1.10
N ALA A 113 0.46 6.05 0.05
CA ALA A 113 -0.92 5.87 0.50
C ALA A 113 -1.46 7.17 1.07
N VAL A 114 -2.77 7.34 0.93
CA VAL A 114 -3.54 8.36 1.65
C VAL A 114 -4.51 7.65 2.60
N VAL A 115 -4.47 8.06 3.87
CA VAL A 115 -5.34 7.55 4.93
C VAL A 115 -6.04 8.73 5.58
N GLY A 116 -7.37 8.68 5.64
CA GLY A 116 -8.19 9.67 6.32
C GLY A 116 -8.78 9.14 7.63
N ARG A 117 -9.75 9.88 8.17
CA ARG A 117 -10.57 9.44 9.30
C ARG A 117 -12.04 9.37 8.99
N ASP A 118 -12.67 8.35 9.52
CA ASP A 118 -14.11 8.22 9.51
C ASP A 118 -14.81 9.00 10.63
N GLY A 119 -16.15 8.92 10.65
CA GLY A 119 -16.98 9.49 11.70
C GLY A 119 -16.60 9.00 13.11
N ASN A 120 -16.16 7.73 13.19
CA ASN A 120 -15.78 7.02 14.42
C ASN A 120 -14.31 7.25 14.84
N ASN A 121 -13.57 8.14 14.17
CA ASN A 121 -12.13 8.38 14.38
C ASN A 121 -11.24 7.17 14.10
N GLN A 122 -11.73 6.18 13.35
CA GLN A 122 -10.93 5.08 12.83
C GLN A 122 -10.18 5.51 11.57
N MET A 123 -9.10 4.79 11.25
CA MET A 123 -8.32 5.07 10.05
C MET A 123 -9.06 4.56 8.84
N PHE A 124 -9.11 5.36 7.78
CA PHE A 124 -9.81 4.98 6.57
C PHE A 124 -8.86 5.10 5.37
N PRO A 125 -8.47 3.99 4.72
CA PRO A 125 -7.67 4.07 3.51
C PRO A 125 -8.49 4.73 2.39
N VAL A 126 -7.91 5.72 1.71
CA VAL A 126 -8.59 6.49 0.66
C VAL A 126 -8.11 6.08 -0.73
N GLY A 127 -6.83 5.77 -0.87
CA GLY A 127 -6.21 5.39 -2.15
C GLY A 127 -4.71 5.20 -2.01
N TRP A 128 -4.11 4.56 -3.00
CA TRP A 128 -2.68 4.24 -2.99
C TRP A 128 -2.08 4.21 -4.39
N ALA A 129 -0.76 4.31 -4.43
CA ALA A 129 0.03 4.23 -5.64
C ALA A 129 1.36 3.53 -5.40
N VAL A 130 1.89 2.87 -6.43
CA VAL A 130 3.27 2.42 -6.45
C VAL A 130 3.99 3.22 -7.52
N GLU A 131 5.01 3.99 -7.13
CA GLU A 131 5.76 4.89 -8.00
C GLU A 131 7.27 4.73 -7.73
N GLY A 132 8.15 5.30 -8.54
CA GLY A 132 9.51 5.62 -8.12
C GLY A 132 9.58 6.68 -7.03
N GLU A 133 10.81 7.03 -6.66
CA GLU A 133 11.11 8.01 -5.62
C GLU A 133 11.17 9.43 -6.22
N GLY A 134 10.48 10.39 -5.59
CA GLY A 134 10.71 11.81 -5.84
C GLY A 134 9.46 12.69 -5.93
N LYS A 135 9.68 14.00 -6.11
CA LYS A 135 8.61 15.01 -6.12
C LYS A 135 7.59 14.82 -7.25
N GLN A 136 8.03 14.31 -8.40
CA GLN A 136 7.14 14.07 -9.54
C GLN A 136 6.19 12.90 -9.28
N SER A 137 6.65 11.91 -8.52
CA SER A 137 5.88 10.76 -8.07
C SER A 137 4.72 11.18 -7.19
N TRP A 138 5.01 12.02 -6.18
CA TRP A 138 4.01 12.62 -5.30
C TRP A 138 3.04 13.52 -6.06
N LYS A 139 3.54 14.37 -6.95
CA LYS A 139 2.68 15.21 -7.79
C LYS A 139 1.70 14.38 -8.61
N TRP A 140 2.19 13.34 -9.28
CA TRP A 140 1.35 12.45 -10.07
C TRP A 140 0.31 11.71 -9.21
N PHE A 141 0.69 11.25 -8.03
CA PHE A 141 -0.25 10.62 -7.10
C PHE A 141 -1.36 11.58 -6.68
N LEU A 142 -1.01 12.80 -6.28
CA LEU A 142 -1.96 13.84 -5.89
C LEU A 142 -2.88 14.25 -7.05
N GLU A 143 -2.35 14.35 -8.28
CA GLU A 143 -3.17 14.64 -9.48
C GLU A 143 -4.20 13.53 -9.74
N ASN A 144 -3.83 12.26 -9.60
CA ASN A 144 -4.79 11.16 -9.73
C ASN A 144 -5.80 11.17 -8.59
N LEU A 145 -5.36 11.45 -7.37
CA LEU A 145 -6.24 11.54 -6.21
C LEU A 145 -7.28 12.65 -6.41
N MET A 146 -6.87 13.87 -6.74
CA MET A 146 -7.79 15.00 -6.99
C MET A 146 -8.74 14.73 -8.17
N LYS A 147 -8.24 14.12 -9.24
CA LYS A 147 -9.05 13.81 -10.44
C LYS A 147 -10.14 12.78 -10.13
N HIS A 148 -9.85 11.81 -9.27
CA HIS A 148 -10.71 10.66 -9.02
C HIS A 148 -11.44 10.71 -7.67
N GLN A 149 -11.13 11.71 -6.83
CA GLN A 149 -11.68 11.92 -5.50
C GLN A 149 -11.93 13.42 -5.27
N LEU A 150 -13.01 13.92 -5.88
CA LEU A 150 -13.35 15.34 -6.03
C LEU A 150 -13.60 16.07 -4.69
N SER A 151 -13.78 15.34 -3.60
CA SER A 151 -14.14 15.86 -2.27
C SER A 151 -12.96 16.03 -1.30
N ILE A 152 -11.73 15.71 -1.71
CA ILE A 152 -10.56 15.91 -0.84
C ILE A 152 -10.09 17.36 -0.91
N ASP A 153 -10.15 18.06 0.22
CA ASP A 153 -9.49 19.35 0.40
C ASP A 153 -8.02 19.15 0.81
N LEU A 154 -7.10 19.48 -0.09
CA LEU A 154 -5.64 19.43 0.14
C LEU A 154 -5.07 20.72 0.72
N ARG A 155 -5.90 21.72 1.04
CA ARG A 155 -5.41 22.98 1.62
C ARG A 155 -4.76 22.70 2.98
N PRO A 156 -3.55 23.23 3.23
CA PRO A 156 -2.93 23.14 4.54
C PRO A 156 -3.87 23.71 5.60
N THR A 157 -4.19 22.89 6.61
CA THR A 157 -4.95 23.40 7.75
C THR A 157 -4.07 24.27 8.64
N SER A 158 -4.59 25.39 9.11
CA SER A 158 -3.94 26.21 10.15
C SER A 158 -3.99 25.56 11.54
N ARG A 159 -4.73 24.46 11.68
CA ARG A 159 -4.87 23.70 12.91
C ARG A 159 -3.58 22.94 13.24
N VAL A 160 -3.19 23.00 14.50
CA VAL A 160 -2.09 22.18 15.03
C VAL A 160 -2.51 20.70 15.08
N PRO A 161 -1.69 19.76 14.56
CA PRO A 161 -1.97 18.33 14.65
C PRO A 161 -2.17 17.89 16.10
N THR A 162 -3.28 17.20 16.35
CA THR A 162 -3.60 16.65 17.67
C THR A 162 -2.82 15.38 17.96
N ARG A 163 -2.87 14.92 19.21
CA ARG A 163 -2.33 13.59 19.58
C ARG A 163 -2.95 12.47 18.75
N ALA A 164 -4.24 12.56 18.44
CA ALA A 164 -4.89 11.59 17.56
C ALA A 164 -4.27 11.63 16.16
N ASP A 165 -3.99 12.82 15.61
CA ASP A 165 -3.42 13.04 14.27
C ASP A 165 -2.03 12.41 14.16
N ASN A 166 -1.20 12.64 15.18
CA ASN A 166 0.11 12.02 15.28
C ASN A 166 0.03 10.50 15.46
N ASN A 167 -0.92 9.99 16.25
CA ASN A 167 -1.11 8.56 16.42
C ASN A 167 -1.56 7.88 15.12
N MET A 168 -2.45 8.52 14.37
CA MET A 168 -2.88 8.02 13.07
C MET A 168 -1.72 7.94 12.09
N ALA A 169 -0.94 9.01 11.96
CA ALA A 169 0.23 9.01 11.09
C ALA A 169 1.28 7.95 11.49
N LYS A 170 1.47 7.71 12.79
CA LYS A 170 2.35 6.62 13.25
C LYS A 170 1.79 5.24 12.92
N THR A 171 0.48 5.05 13.00
CA THR A 171 -0.14 3.76 12.75
C THR A 171 -0.20 3.46 11.26
N SER A 172 -0.50 4.45 10.40
CA SER A 172 -0.39 4.31 8.94
C SER A 172 1.02 3.90 8.52
N ASN A 173 2.04 4.52 9.13
CA ASN A 173 3.44 4.20 8.90
C ASN A 173 3.72 2.73 9.23
N GLY A 174 3.26 2.26 10.40
CA GLY A 174 3.39 0.85 10.81
C GLY A 174 2.79 -0.10 9.79
N TRP A 175 1.55 0.15 9.36
CA TRP A 175 0.85 -0.69 8.38
C TRP A 175 1.58 -0.78 7.04
N LEU A 176 2.07 0.34 6.53
CA LEU A 176 2.85 0.36 5.29
C LEU A 176 4.17 -0.41 5.45
N LEU A 177 4.83 -0.27 6.59
CA LEU A 177 6.09 -0.97 6.90
C LEU A 177 5.92 -2.49 7.05
N ASP A 178 4.75 -2.96 7.49
CA ASP A 178 4.42 -4.37 7.56
C ASP A 178 4.09 -4.92 6.16
N ALA A 179 3.26 -4.20 5.40
CA ALA A 179 2.82 -4.60 4.07
C ALA A 179 3.94 -4.64 3.02
N ARG A 180 4.97 -3.76 3.12
CA ARG A 180 6.09 -3.69 2.16
C ARG A 180 6.96 -4.96 2.08
N CYS A 181 6.83 -5.86 3.06
CA CYS A 181 7.56 -7.13 3.07
C CYS A 181 6.94 -8.18 2.15
N ASN A 182 5.67 -7.97 1.78
CA ASN A 182 4.94 -8.82 0.87
C ASN A 182 5.23 -8.45 -0.58
N SER A 183 4.79 -9.31 -1.49
CA SER A 183 4.76 -8.96 -2.90
C SER A 183 3.77 -7.87 -3.21
N ILE A 184 3.89 -7.25 -4.39
CA ILE A 184 2.99 -6.18 -4.78
C ILE A 184 1.53 -6.64 -4.80
N ILE A 185 1.20 -7.82 -5.32
CA ILE A 185 -0.20 -8.29 -5.35
C ILE A 185 -0.70 -8.58 -3.94
N THR A 186 0.05 -9.34 -3.14
CA THR A 186 -0.36 -9.64 -1.75
C THR A 186 -0.46 -8.38 -0.91
N MET A 187 0.45 -7.43 -1.06
CA MET A 187 0.39 -6.12 -0.39
C MET A 187 -0.84 -5.32 -0.79
N LEU A 188 -1.20 -5.29 -2.07
CA LEU A 188 -2.41 -4.62 -2.54
C LEU A 188 -3.67 -5.32 -2.03
N GLU A 189 -3.64 -6.64 -1.88
CA GLU A 189 -4.70 -7.44 -1.25
C GLU A 189 -4.79 -7.20 0.25
N ASP A 190 -3.68 -7.10 0.98
CA ASP A 190 -3.68 -6.76 2.41
C ASP A 190 -4.31 -5.38 2.63
N ILE A 191 -3.94 -4.40 1.81
CA ILE A 191 -4.55 -3.06 1.81
C ILE A 191 -6.05 -3.14 1.48
N ARG A 192 -6.46 -4.03 0.56
CA ARG A 192 -7.86 -4.26 0.22
C ARG A 192 -8.62 -4.95 1.37
N ILE A 193 -8.02 -5.92 2.05
CA ILE A 193 -8.64 -6.73 3.11
C ILE A 193 -8.76 -5.95 4.43
N LEU A 194 -7.87 -4.98 4.70
CA LEU A 194 -8.05 -4.02 5.80
C LEU A 194 -9.45 -3.40 5.79
N LYS A 195 -10.07 -3.25 4.61
CA LYS A 195 -11.47 -2.82 4.45
C LYS A 195 -12.51 -3.85 4.93
N ASN A 196 -12.30 -5.16 4.71
CA ASN A 196 -13.30 -6.18 5.04
C ASN A 196 -13.43 -6.41 6.56
N ILE A 197 -12.36 -6.20 7.31
CA ILE A 197 -12.37 -6.35 8.77
C ILE A 197 -13.09 -5.16 9.44
N GLU A 198 -13.01 -3.95 8.89
CA GLU A 198 -13.70 -2.77 9.43
C GLU A 198 -15.15 -2.61 8.92
N GLN A 199 -15.45 -3.03 7.68
CA GLN A 199 -16.82 -2.99 7.14
C GLN A 199 -17.73 -4.08 7.73
N SER A 200 -17.19 -5.24 8.10
CA SER A 200 -17.96 -6.29 8.80
C SER A 200 -18.38 -5.88 10.22
N THR A 201 -17.64 -4.97 10.86
CA THR A 201 -18.08 -4.30 12.10
C THR A 201 -19.12 -3.20 11.86
N HIS A 202 -19.07 -2.48 10.73
CA HIS A 202 -20.03 -1.41 10.40
C HIS A 202 -21.37 -1.93 9.88
N SER A 203 -21.40 -3.07 9.18
CA SER A 203 -22.66 -3.72 8.77
C SER A 203 -23.46 -4.31 9.94
N ARG A 204 -22.90 -4.35 11.15
CA ARG A 204 -23.60 -4.67 12.40
C ARG A 204 -23.99 -3.45 13.24
N LEU A 205 -23.67 -2.24 12.80
CA LEU A 205 -23.97 -1.02 13.53
C LEU A 205 -24.36 0.07 12.53
N ILE A 206 -25.53 -0.10 11.92
CA ILE A 206 -26.15 0.97 11.13
C ILE A 206 -26.60 2.04 12.15
N TRP A 207 -25.96 3.21 12.12
CA TRP A 207 -26.34 4.33 12.97
C TRP A 207 -27.49 5.10 12.31
N ASN A 208 -28.69 5.00 12.88
CA ASN A 208 -29.93 5.57 12.30
C ASN A 208 -30.14 7.07 12.62
N GLY A 209 -29.13 7.75 13.18
CA GLY A 209 -29.23 9.18 13.49
C GLY A 209 -30.07 9.53 14.73
N ASP A 210 -30.61 8.55 15.46
CA ASP A 210 -31.52 8.74 16.61
C ASP A 210 -30.88 8.38 17.97
N GLY A 211 -29.61 7.99 17.97
CA GLY A 211 -28.87 7.64 19.19
C GLY A 211 -29.10 6.22 19.71
N ARG A 212 -29.63 5.29 18.90
CA ARG A 212 -29.63 3.85 19.21
C ARG A 212 -28.90 3.06 18.13
N PHE A 213 -28.33 1.91 18.54
CA PHE A 213 -27.71 0.94 17.65
C PHE A 213 -28.64 -0.29 17.56
N GLU A 214 -28.92 -0.76 16.34
CA GLU A 214 -29.50 -2.11 16.09
C GLU A 214 -28.37 -3.11 15.80
#